data_AF-A0A544YJP1-F1
#
_entry.id   AF-A0A544YJP1-F1
#
_cell.length_a   1.000
_cell.length_b   1.000
_cell.length_c   1.000
_cell.angle_alpha   90.00
_cell.angle_beta   90.00
_cell.angle_gamma   90.00
#
_symmetry.space_group_name_H-M   'P 1'
#
loop_
_entity.id
_entity.type
_entity.pdbx_description
1 polymer ?
#
loop_
_entity_poly.entity_id
_entity_poly.type
_entity_poly.pdbx_seq_one_letter_code
_entity_poly.pdbx_strand_id
1 'polypeptide(L)'
;MTKAAQLDRDAVRIGDLVIGDGRPVVVIGGRDARWVRLRGDGTIPGTPGAPGAPAGTSADGAGPEHGDASGEGSSRDRAVAEAGPLLMEPATVADLSIVARHADGVVVGAAWAADPDLVRAAARLGLPVVLQRGAGRNGRAATLEEWLAAADDCAAEGNEAVVLCESGGHAEDAAPDLGLMRAARERAGRPVLAGLGADGGLANAAVAAGADGLLVAPGAPAPALAAAHEAATVMAALVRRDDPETLGAARAAIDRVDAALATLLERRAALAGRIQRLKPVGGFRGRDMERERRLVEAMARRAPSLGAGRLAPIMNAVIEAGLRLSEETRDGEERR
;
A
#
# COMPACT_ATOMS: atom_id res chain seq x y z
N MET A 1 23.35 6.26 -9.64
CA MET A 1 22.46 5.08 -9.61
C MET A 1 21.25 5.40 -10.47
N THR A 2 20.94 4.55 -11.45
CA THR A 2 19.89 4.78 -12.45
C THR A 2 18.52 4.87 -11.77
N LYS A 3 17.76 5.97 -11.95
CA LYS A 3 16.50 6.23 -11.23
C LYS A 3 15.36 5.26 -11.56
N ALA A 4 15.44 4.44 -12.61
CA ALA A 4 14.49 3.38 -12.92
C ALA A 4 15.00 2.52 -14.09
N ALA A 5 14.39 1.35 -14.27
CA ALA A 5 14.48 0.54 -15.48
C ALA A 5 13.20 -0.29 -15.64
N GLN A 6 12.65 -0.35 -16.86
CA GLN A 6 11.71 -1.41 -17.23
C GLN A 6 12.39 -2.76 -17.01
N LEU A 7 11.74 -3.67 -16.32
CA LEU A 7 12.26 -5.02 -16.10
C LEU A 7 11.79 -5.98 -17.18
N ASP A 8 10.48 -6.01 -17.38
CA ASP A 8 9.74 -6.74 -18.41
C ASP A 8 8.39 -6.03 -18.60
N ARG A 9 7.65 -6.29 -19.68
CA ARG A 9 6.37 -5.63 -20.01
C ARG A 9 5.37 -5.65 -18.84
N ASP A 10 5.37 -6.71 -18.05
CA ASP A 10 4.47 -6.91 -16.91
C ASP A 10 5.11 -6.62 -15.55
N ALA A 11 6.28 -5.96 -15.53
CA ALA A 11 7.02 -5.58 -14.32
C ALA A 11 7.69 -4.21 -14.42
N VAL A 12 7.32 -3.30 -13.53
CA VAL A 12 7.89 -1.94 -13.46
C VAL A 12 8.60 -1.73 -12.13
N ARG A 13 9.82 -1.18 -12.17
CA ARG A 13 10.56 -0.75 -10.98
C ARG A 13 10.43 0.75 -10.76
N ILE A 14 10.08 1.16 -9.55
CA ILE A 14 10.05 2.55 -9.07
C ILE A 14 10.95 2.63 -7.83
N GLY A 15 12.14 3.23 -7.95
CA GLY A 15 13.14 3.15 -6.88
C GLY A 15 13.53 1.69 -6.59
N ASP A 16 13.33 1.23 -5.35
CA ASP A 16 13.51 -0.17 -4.92
C ASP A 16 12.22 -1.01 -4.97
N LEU A 17 11.07 -0.38 -5.22
CA LEU A 17 9.78 -1.03 -5.38
C LEU A 17 9.65 -1.68 -6.76
N VAL A 18 9.17 -2.92 -6.82
CA VAL A 18 8.84 -3.62 -8.08
C VAL A 18 7.37 -4.00 -8.08
N ILE A 19 6.66 -3.63 -9.13
CA ILE A 19 5.22 -3.83 -9.30
C ILE A 19 5.00 -4.76 -10.50
N GLY A 20 4.23 -5.84 -10.32
CA GLY A 20 3.91 -6.80 -11.39
C GLY A 20 4.66 -8.13 -11.28
N ASP A 21 4.68 -8.95 -12.34
CA ASP A 21 5.41 -10.24 -12.45
C ASP A 21 5.35 -11.14 -11.18
N GLY A 22 4.14 -11.42 -10.71
CA GLY A 22 3.94 -12.28 -9.53
C GLY A 22 4.54 -11.76 -8.22
N ARG A 23 5.07 -10.53 -8.19
CA ARG A 23 5.64 -9.89 -7.00
C ARG A 23 4.56 -9.67 -5.93
N PRO A 24 4.97 -9.47 -4.66
CA PRO A 24 4.05 -9.08 -3.61
C PRO A 24 3.22 -7.86 -4.01
N VAL A 25 1.98 -7.83 -3.56
CA VAL A 25 1.10 -6.67 -3.77
C VAL A 25 1.65 -5.49 -2.99
N VAL A 26 1.82 -4.35 -3.66
CA VAL A 26 2.40 -3.14 -3.06
C VAL A 26 1.32 -2.15 -2.61
N VAL A 27 1.61 -1.30 -1.61
CA VAL A 27 0.71 -0.20 -1.21
C VAL A 27 1.38 1.16 -1.38
N ILE A 28 0.94 1.91 -2.38
CA ILE A 28 1.39 3.29 -2.63
C ILE A 28 0.50 4.25 -1.83
N GLY A 29 1.11 5.16 -1.07
CA GLY A 29 0.46 6.08 -0.13
C GLY A 29 0.92 5.93 1.33
N GLY A 30 1.98 5.15 1.59
CA GLY A 30 2.47 4.81 2.92
C GLY A 30 3.95 4.40 2.93
N ARG A 31 4.25 3.32 3.67
CA ARG A 31 5.63 2.85 3.88
C ARG A 31 6.28 2.30 2.61
N ASP A 32 5.53 1.61 1.76
CA ASP A 32 6.08 0.97 0.55
C ASP A 32 6.35 2.00 -0.56
N ALA A 33 5.58 3.08 -0.62
CA ALA A 33 5.83 4.23 -1.48
C ALA A 33 5.02 5.44 -1.00
N ARG A 34 5.62 6.62 -1.11
CA ARG A 34 4.98 7.89 -0.74
C ARG A 34 4.43 8.56 -1.99
N TRP A 35 3.23 9.11 -1.90
CA TRP A 35 2.60 9.86 -2.98
C TRP A 35 2.32 11.30 -2.54
N VAL A 36 2.83 12.26 -3.30
CA VAL A 36 2.64 13.70 -3.07
C VAL A 36 1.99 14.34 -4.28
N ARG A 37 0.95 15.14 -4.08
CA ARG A 37 0.34 15.97 -5.13
C ARG A 37 0.94 17.37 -5.10
N LEU A 38 1.46 17.83 -6.23
CA LEU A 38 1.96 19.20 -6.36
C LEU A 38 0.79 20.17 -6.58
N ARG A 39 0.92 21.38 -6.04
CA ARG A 39 0.06 22.50 -6.43
C ARG A 39 0.58 23.06 -7.75
N GLY A 40 -0.29 23.59 -8.61
CA GLY A 40 0.10 24.11 -9.94
C GLY A 40 1.05 25.32 -9.94
N ASP A 41 1.54 25.74 -8.78
CA ASP A 41 2.65 26.67 -8.57
C ASP A 41 3.98 25.96 -8.23
N GLY A 42 4.01 24.63 -8.33
CA GLY A 42 5.14 23.79 -7.97
C GLY A 42 5.34 23.58 -6.45
N THR A 43 4.46 24.09 -5.60
CA THR A 43 4.64 23.92 -4.15
C THR A 43 4.22 22.53 -3.67
N ILE A 44 5.05 21.93 -2.82
CA ILE A 44 4.71 20.70 -2.10
C ILE A 44 3.81 21.09 -0.93
N PRO A 45 2.58 20.55 -0.81
CA PRO A 45 1.73 20.80 0.35
C PRO A 45 2.45 20.37 1.63
N GLY A 46 2.44 21.21 2.66
CA GLY A 46 2.90 20.82 3.98
C GLY A 46 2.10 19.61 4.47
N THR A 47 2.78 18.52 4.81
CA THR A 47 2.13 17.31 5.33
C THR A 47 1.47 17.63 6.67
N PRO A 48 0.17 17.36 6.87
CA PRO A 48 -0.41 17.41 8.20
C PRO A 48 0.27 16.34 9.07
N GLY A 49 1.04 16.76 10.08
CA GLY A 49 1.69 15.86 11.03
C GLY A 49 3.22 15.75 10.96
N ALA A 50 3.91 16.51 10.10
CA ALA A 50 5.36 16.68 10.24
C ALA A 50 5.66 17.70 11.36
N PRO A 51 6.47 17.37 12.38
CA PRO A 51 6.90 18.37 13.35
C PRO A 51 7.89 19.31 12.66
N GLY A 52 7.45 20.56 12.44
CA GLY A 52 8.26 21.63 11.86
C GLY A 52 7.92 21.96 10.41
N ALA A 53 6.69 22.39 10.14
CA ALA A 53 6.44 23.30 9.01
C ALA A 53 6.74 24.74 9.49
N PRO A 54 7.52 25.54 8.75
CA PRO A 54 7.76 26.93 9.13
C PRO A 54 6.46 27.71 8.95
N ALA A 55 6.03 28.36 10.03
CA ALA A 55 5.04 29.43 9.93
C ALA A 55 5.60 30.50 9.00
N GLY A 56 4.79 30.92 8.02
CA GLY A 56 5.19 31.99 7.12
C GLY A 56 5.49 33.27 7.88
N THR A 57 6.54 33.97 7.48
CA THR A 57 6.75 35.36 7.85
C THR A 57 7.23 36.15 6.65
N SER A 58 6.43 37.17 6.34
CA SER A 58 6.72 38.28 5.45
C SER A 58 8.08 38.92 5.77
N ALA A 59 8.76 39.38 4.73
CA ALA A 59 9.94 40.22 4.85
C ALA A 59 9.57 41.56 5.52
N ASP A 60 10.32 41.95 6.56
CA ASP A 60 11.04 43.23 6.64
C ASP A 60 11.75 43.43 7.99
N GLY A 61 13.05 43.74 7.93
CA GLY A 61 13.71 44.69 8.85
C GLY A 61 14.50 44.20 10.06
N ALA A 62 15.83 44.38 9.97
CA ALA A 62 16.85 44.59 11.03
C ALA A 62 17.41 43.38 11.83
N GLY A 63 18.72 43.13 11.67
CA GLY A 63 19.53 42.30 12.59
C GLY A 63 20.34 43.17 13.58
N PRO A 64 21.49 42.71 14.12
CA PRO A 64 21.88 41.35 14.52
C PRO A 64 22.33 41.29 16.00
N GLU A 65 22.21 40.14 16.67
CA GLU A 65 22.95 39.89 17.93
C GLU A 65 23.16 38.40 18.23
N HIS A 66 24.32 38.13 18.84
CA HIS A 66 25.02 36.85 18.96
C HIS A 66 24.55 35.99 20.14
N GLY A 67 24.69 34.67 19.99
CA GLY A 67 24.67 33.66 21.07
C GLY A 67 24.61 32.25 20.44
N ASP A 68 25.75 31.62 20.20
CA ASP A 68 26.39 30.59 21.05
C ASP A 68 25.64 29.25 21.11
N ALA A 69 26.44 28.21 20.91
CA ALA A 69 26.19 26.82 20.58
C ALA A 69 25.36 26.04 21.60
N SER A 70 24.58 25.08 21.08
CA SER A 70 24.66 23.63 21.37
C SER A 70 23.32 22.95 21.09
N GLY A 71 23.33 22.00 20.14
CA GLY A 71 22.13 21.22 19.83
C GLY A 71 22.08 20.64 18.42
N GLU A 72 23.21 20.13 17.89
CA GLU A 72 23.15 19.21 16.75
C GLU A 72 22.62 17.86 17.23
N GLY A 73 21.29 17.80 17.34
CA GLY A 73 20.51 16.59 17.53
C GLY A 73 19.40 16.60 16.50
N SER A 74 19.78 16.36 15.25
CA SER A 74 18.90 16.25 14.09
C SER A 74 17.66 15.41 14.43
N SER A 75 16.49 16.06 14.41
CA SER A 75 15.18 15.39 14.40
C SER A 75 14.99 14.46 13.20
N ARG A 76 15.96 14.37 12.28
CA ARG A 76 15.99 13.39 11.18
C ARG A 76 16.36 11.98 11.66
N ASP A 77 17.04 11.82 12.79
CA ASP A 77 17.68 10.53 13.11
C ASP A 77 16.75 9.51 13.78
N ARG A 78 15.46 9.83 13.98
CA ARG A 78 14.46 8.86 14.49
C ARG A 78 13.24 8.65 13.58
N ALA A 79 13.17 9.29 12.41
CA ALA A 79 12.04 9.17 11.47
C ALA A 79 12.40 8.56 10.09
N VAL A 80 13.67 8.19 9.85
CA VAL A 80 14.14 7.81 8.50
C VAL A 80 14.28 6.29 8.31
N ALA A 81 13.61 5.49 9.13
CA ALA A 81 13.40 4.07 8.84
C ALA A 81 12.16 3.81 7.93
N GLU A 82 11.53 4.87 7.38
CA GLU A 82 10.18 4.80 6.78
C GLU A 82 10.01 5.32 5.33
N ALA A 83 11.05 5.53 4.52
CA ALA A 83 10.85 6.16 3.20
C ALA A 83 10.99 5.19 2.02
N GLY A 84 9.88 4.55 1.61
CA GLY A 84 9.75 4.02 0.25
C GLY A 84 9.85 5.11 -0.83
N PRO A 85 9.93 4.73 -2.12
CA PRO A 85 10.09 5.64 -3.25
C PRO A 85 9.05 6.76 -3.25
N LEU A 86 9.47 7.93 -3.70
CA LEU A 86 8.63 9.12 -3.78
C LEU A 86 8.02 9.25 -5.17
N LEU A 87 6.70 9.15 -5.24
CA LEU A 87 5.94 9.47 -6.43
C LEU A 87 5.31 10.86 -6.30
N MET A 88 5.36 11.63 -7.38
CA MET A 88 4.72 12.95 -7.44
C MET A 88 3.65 13.02 -8.51
N GLU A 89 2.52 13.65 -8.19
CA GLU A 89 1.46 13.99 -9.13
C GLU A 89 1.60 15.47 -9.54
N PRO A 90 1.99 15.76 -10.80
CA PRO A 90 1.98 17.11 -11.34
C PRO A 90 0.54 17.54 -11.67
N ALA A 91 0.25 18.84 -11.52
CA ALA A 91 -0.99 19.43 -12.02
C ALA A 91 -0.80 20.00 -13.44
N THR A 92 0.43 20.36 -13.80
CA THR A 92 0.76 20.97 -15.09
C THR A 92 2.13 20.49 -15.60
N VAL A 93 2.42 20.78 -16.87
CA VAL A 93 3.74 20.50 -17.47
C VAL A 93 4.87 21.26 -16.74
N ALA A 94 4.60 22.43 -16.15
CA ALA A 94 5.60 23.21 -15.42
C ALA A 94 6.11 22.48 -14.16
N ASP A 95 5.25 21.68 -13.53
CA ASP A 95 5.57 20.91 -12.33
C ASP A 95 6.57 19.79 -12.60
N LEU A 96 6.66 19.31 -13.85
CA LEU A 96 7.52 18.19 -14.23
C LEU A 96 9.01 18.45 -13.95
N SER A 97 9.44 19.72 -13.94
CA SER A 97 10.81 20.06 -13.56
C SER A 97 11.13 19.71 -12.10
N ILE A 98 10.17 19.86 -11.20
CA ILE A 98 10.28 19.49 -9.78
C ILE A 98 10.24 17.98 -9.65
N VAL A 99 9.31 17.33 -10.35
CA VAL A 99 9.20 15.87 -10.39
C VAL A 99 10.52 15.23 -10.82
N ALA A 100 11.13 15.68 -11.92
CA ALA A 100 12.40 15.13 -12.42
C ALA A 100 13.54 15.19 -11.40
N ARG A 101 13.58 16.25 -10.58
CA ARG A 101 14.60 16.43 -9.55
C ARG A 101 14.38 15.51 -8.36
N HIS A 102 13.14 15.42 -7.87
CA HIS A 102 12.87 14.89 -6.54
C HIS A 102 12.17 13.53 -6.50
N ALA A 103 11.44 13.16 -7.55
CA ALA A 103 10.65 11.93 -7.56
C ALA A 103 11.43 10.74 -8.13
N ASP A 104 11.01 9.55 -7.71
CA ASP A 104 11.37 8.24 -8.26
C ASP A 104 10.36 7.78 -9.31
N GLY A 105 9.16 8.38 -9.35
CA GLY A 105 8.11 8.10 -10.33
C GLY A 105 7.08 9.22 -10.41
N VAL A 106 6.25 9.18 -11.46
CA VAL A 106 5.19 10.18 -11.71
C VAL A 106 3.83 9.50 -11.58
N VAL A 107 2.90 10.12 -10.86
CA VAL A 107 1.48 9.74 -10.94
C VAL A 107 0.79 10.72 -11.86
N VAL A 108 0.34 10.28 -13.03
CA VAL A 108 -0.58 11.07 -13.85
C VAL A 108 -2.00 10.77 -13.34
N GLY A 109 -2.47 11.66 -12.45
CA GLY A 109 -3.74 11.50 -11.77
C GLY A 109 -4.95 11.55 -12.72
N ALA A 110 -6.09 11.02 -12.29
CA ALA A 110 -7.28 10.91 -13.14
C ALA A 110 -7.81 12.26 -13.68
N ALA A 111 -7.54 13.35 -12.95
CA ALA A 111 -7.83 14.73 -13.38
C ALA A 111 -7.01 15.17 -14.60
N TRP A 112 -5.79 14.64 -14.73
CA TRP A 112 -4.81 15.09 -15.70
C TRP A 112 -4.56 14.07 -16.80
N ALA A 113 -4.99 12.82 -16.63
CA ALA A 113 -4.83 11.76 -17.61
C ALA A 113 -5.60 12.00 -18.93
N ALA A 114 -6.52 12.97 -18.96
CA ALA A 114 -7.18 13.43 -20.18
C ALA A 114 -6.35 14.44 -20.99
N ASP A 115 -5.26 14.98 -20.42
CA ASP A 115 -4.34 15.90 -21.09
C ASP A 115 -3.21 15.10 -21.76
N PRO A 116 -3.26 14.90 -23.09
CA PRO A 116 -2.26 14.11 -23.80
C PRO A 116 -0.88 14.80 -23.84
N ASP A 117 -0.82 16.13 -23.70
CA ASP A 117 0.45 16.85 -23.67
C ASP A 117 1.16 16.63 -22.35
N LEU A 118 0.42 16.63 -21.23
CA LEU A 118 0.99 16.26 -19.93
C LEU A 118 1.43 14.80 -19.90
N VAL A 119 0.62 13.86 -20.41
CA VAL A 119 0.96 12.43 -20.46
C VAL A 119 2.27 12.22 -21.21
N ARG A 120 2.40 12.78 -22.43
CA ARG A 120 3.63 12.70 -23.22
C ARG A 120 4.81 13.38 -22.55
N ALA A 121 4.61 14.56 -21.96
CA ALA A 121 5.68 15.28 -21.27
C ALA A 121 6.17 14.51 -20.03
N ALA A 122 5.28 13.89 -19.26
CA ALA A 122 5.62 13.03 -18.13
C ALA A 122 6.41 11.79 -18.60
N ALA A 123 5.99 11.16 -19.71
CA ALA A 123 6.69 10.03 -20.29
C ALA A 123 8.15 10.38 -20.68
N ARG A 124 8.36 11.55 -21.30
CA ARG A 124 9.70 12.06 -21.70
C ARG A 124 10.66 12.28 -20.52
N LEU A 125 10.19 12.31 -19.28
CA LEU A 125 11.07 12.35 -18.11
C LEU A 125 11.91 11.06 -17.96
N GLY A 126 11.48 9.96 -18.57
CA GLY A 126 12.10 8.63 -18.39
C GLY A 126 11.92 8.05 -16.99
N LEU A 127 11.04 8.65 -16.17
CA LEU A 127 10.62 8.12 -14.89
C LEU A 127 9.44 7.17 -15.08
N PRO A 128 9.27 6.14 -14.22
CA PRO A 128 8.08 5.31 -14.22
C PRO A 128 6.81 6.14 -14.05
N VAL A 129 5.78 5.81 -14.83
CA VAL A 129 4.49 6.52 -14.85
C VAL A 129 3.40 5.60 -14.30
N VAL A 130 2.79 6.00 -13.19
CA VAL A 130 1.49 5.47 -12.76
C VAL A 130 0.40 6.28 -13.44
N LEU A 131 -0.26 5.70 -14.43
CA LEU A 131 -1.30 6.36 -15.22
C LEU A 131 -2.68 5.97 -14.69
N GLN A 132 -3.34 6.89 -13.99
CA GLN A 132 -4.72 6.68 -13.57
C GLN A 132 -5.70 6.74 -14.75
N ARG A 133 -6.79 5.98 -14.68
CA ARG A 133 -7.88 6.12 -15.64
C ARG A 133 -8.63 7.44 -15.40
N GLY A 134 -8.47 8.38 -16.32
CA GLY A 134 -9.08 9.70 -16.25
C GLY A 134 -10.43 9.82 -16.96
N ALA A 135 -10.80 11.05 -17.27
CA ALA A 135 -11.95 11.35 -18.12
C ALA A 135 -11.65 11.05 -19.60
N GLY A 136 -12.60 10.45 -20.30
CA GLY A 136 -12.62 10.27 -21.74
C GLY A 136 -13.14 11.50 -22.47
N ARG A 137 -13.18 11.41 -23.80
CA ARG A 137 -13.52 12.55 -24.69
C ARG A 137 -14.94 13.09 -24.50
N ASN A 138 -15.82 12.31 -23.89
CA ASN A 138 -17.21 12.66 -23.61
C ASN A 138 -17.43 13.21 -22.18
N GLY A 139 -16.35 13.45 -21.41
CA GLY A 139 -16.41 13.92 -20.03
C GLY A 139 -16.82 12.86 -19.00
N ARG A 140 -16.97 11.60 -19.39
CA ARG A 140 -17.17 10.44 -18.49
C ARG A 140 -15.83 9.75 -18.23
N ALA A 141 -15.79 8.70 -17.41
CA ALA A 141 -14.58 7.87 -17.30
C ALA A 141 -14.17 7.32 -18.68
N ALA A 142 -12.88 7.39 -19.01
CA ALA A 142 -12.32 6.96 -20.29
C ALA A 142 -12.69 5.49 -20.58
N THR A 143 -12.91 5.11 -21.84
CA THR A 143 -13.05 3.68 -22.16
C THR A 143 -11.72 2.95 -21.95
N LEU A 144 -11.76 1.61 -21.94
CA LEU A 144 -10.54 0.82 -21.87
C LEU A 144 -9.60 1.14 -23.04
N GLU A 145 -10.14 1.32 -24.25
CA GLU A 145 -9.38 1.69 -25.45
C GLU A 145 -8.72 3.07 -25.31
N GLU A 146 -9.47 4.07 -24.83
CA GLU A 146 -8.92 5.42 -24.61
C GLU A 146 -7.80 5.41 -23.57
N TRP A 147 -7.97 4.64 -22.49
CA TRP A 147 -6.97 4.54 -21.44
C TRP A 147 -5.70 3.79 -21.89
N LEU A 148 -5.86 2.69 -22.64
CA LEU A 148 -4.72 1.97 -23.22
C LEU A 148 -3.99 2.81 -24.27
N ALA A 149 -4.71 3.60 -25.07
CA ALA A 149 -4.09 4.53 -26.02
C ALA A 149 -3.21 5.57 -25.31
N ALA A 150 -3.63 6.10 -24.16
CA ALA A 150 -2.80 7.01 -23.37
C ALA A 150 -1.53 6.33 -22.82
N ALA A 151 -1.58 5.03 -22.52
CA ALA A 151 -0.39 4.27 -22.16
C ALA A 151 0.53 4.01 -23.38
N ASP A 152 -0.04 3.80 -24.56
CA ASP A 152 0.72 3.68 -25.81
C ASP A 152 1.37 5.01 -26.21
N ASP A 153 0.75 6.16 -25.88
CA ASP A 153 1.37 7.48 -26.04
C ASP A 153 2.66 7.60 -25.20
N CYS A 154 2.68 7.06 -23.97
CA CYS A 154 3.92 7.02 -23.17
C CYS A 154 5.02 6.17 -23.84
N ALA A 155 4.65 5.01 -24.39
CA ALA A 155 5.57 4.13 -25.10
C ALA A 155 6.11 4.78 -26.38
N ALA A 156 5.28 5.51 -27.12
CA ALA A 156 5.68 6.28 -28.29
C ALA A 156 6.69 7.39 -27.98
N GLU A 157 6.67 7.92 -26.75
CA GLU A 157 7.66 8.86 -26.22
C GLU A 157 8.92 8.16 -25.65
N GLY A 158 9.04 6.84 -25.83
CA GLY A 158 10.19 6.05 -25.42
C GLY A 158 10.15 5.57 -23.97
N ASN A 159 9.00 5.67 -23.28
CA ASN A 159 8.86 5.24 -21.90
C ASN A 159 7.86 4.09 -21.75
N GLU A 160 8.39 2.89 -21.64
CA GLU A 160 7.62 1.66 -21.42
C GLU A 160 7.32 1.38 -19.94
N ALA A 161 7.89 2.16 -19.02
CA ALA A 161 7.72 2.00 -17.57
C ALA A 161 6.40 2.54 -17.07
N VAL A 162 5.30 1.99 -17.58
CA VAL A 162 3.94 2.42 -17.28
C VAL A 162 3.20 1.37 -16.45
N VAL A 163 2.67 1.81 -15.32
CA VAL A 163 1.76 1.08 -14.45
C VAL A 163 0.37 1.70 -14.61
N LEU A 164 -0.63 0.87 -14.93
CA LEU A 164 -2.00 1.34 -15.07
C LEU A 164 -2.68 1.36 -13.70
N CYS A 165 -3.38 2.43 -13.34
CA CYS A 165 -4.19 2.49 -12.12
C CYS A 165 -5.68 2.75 -12.41
N GLU A 166 -6.54 1.77 -12.12
CA GLU A 166 -8.00 1.97 -12.18
C GLU A 166 -8.47 2.66 -10.91
N SER A 167 -9.12 3.81 -11.01
CA SER A 167 -9.60 4.59 -9.84
C SER A 167 -11.01 5.15 -10.02
N GLY A 168 -11.83 4.58 -10.92
CA GLY A 168 -13.22 4.99 -11.13
C GLY A 168 -13.42 6.30 -11.91
N GLY A 169 -12.34 6.99 -12.30
CA GLY A 169 -12.38 8.25 -13.05
C GLY A 169 -11.98 9.47 -12.21
N HIS A 170 -12.43 10.66 -12.62
CA HIS A 170 -12.06 11.94 -12.00
C HIS A 170 -12.87 12.31 -10.74
N ALA A 171 -14.02 11.67 -10.49
CA ALA A 171 -14.86 12.02 -9.35
C ALA A 171 -14.25 11.54 -8.02
N GLU A 172 -14.32 12.38 -6.98
CA GLU A 172 -13.66 12.12 -5.68
C GLU A 172 -14.17 10.87 -4.95
N ASP A 173 -15.44 10.49 -5.18
CA ASP A 173 -16.08 9.30 -4.58
C ASP A 173 -16.11 8.09 -5.52
N ALA A 174 -15.39 8.14 -6.65
CA ALA A 174 -15.42 7.06 -7.62
C ALA A 174 -14.70 5.81 -7.11
N ALA A 175 -15.37 4.67 -7.21
CA ALA A 175 -14.79 3.37 -6.91
C ALA A 175 -14.13 2.76 -8.16
N PRO A 176 -13.04 1.99 -8.01
CA PRO A 176 -12.39 1.33 -9.14
C PRO A 176 -13.29 0.26 -9.77
N ASP A 177 -13.36 0.25 -11.11
CA ASP A 177 -13.97 -0.86 -11.86
C ASP A 177 -13.00 -2.05 -11.96
N LEU A 178 -13.11 -2.98 -11.00
CA LEU A 178 -12.20 -4.13 -10.92
C LEU A 178 -12.27 -5.06 -12.15
N GLY A 179 -13.42 -5.10 -12.84
CA GLY A 179 -13.56 -5.87 -14.08
C GLY A 179 -12.75 -5.26 -15.21
N LEU A 180 -12.82 -3.93 -15.34
CA LEU A 180 -12.04 -3.19 -16.32
C LEU A 180 -10.54 -3.20 -15.99
N MET A 181 -10.17 -3.08 -14.72
CA MET A 181 -8.78 -3.23 -14.26
C MET A 181 -8.18 -4.56 -14.74
N ARG A 182 -8.92 -5.66 -14.58
CA ARG A 182 -8.49 -6.99 -15.04
C ARG A 182 -8.40 -7.04 -16.57
N ALA A 183 -9.37 -6.51 -17.29
CA ALA A 183 -9.33 -6.44 -18.75
C ALA A 183 -8.13 -5.62 -19.26
N ALA A 184 -7.75 -4.55 -18.55
CA ALA A 184 -6.56 -3.77 -18.85
C ALA A 184 -5.27 -4.58 -18.66
N ARG A 185 -5.15 -5.32 -17.55
CA ARG A 185 -4.02 -6.24 -17.31
C ARG A 185 -3.86 -7.24 -18.45
N GLU A 186 -4.95 -7.91 -18.82
CA GLU A 186 -4.96 -8.96 -19.85
C GLU A 186 -4.61 -8.42 -21.24
N ARG A 187 -5.07 -7.22 -21.59
CA ARG A 187 -4.83 -6.62 -22.92
C ARG A 187 -3.48 -5.91 -23.03
N ALA A 188 -3.06 -5.18 -22.00
CA ALA A 188 -1.84 -4.38 -22.04
C ALA A 188 -0.59 -5.20 -21.72
N GLY A 189 -0.74 -6.25 -20.90
CA GLY A 189 0.38 -6.96 -20.31
C GLY A 189 1.19 -6.10 -19.33
N ARG A 190 0.63 -4.99 -18.82
CA ARG A 190 1.28 -4.06 -17.89
C ARG A 190 0.79 -4.29 -16.45
N PRO A 191 1.58 -3.97 -15.41
CA PRO A 191 1.09 -4.04 -14.04
C PRO A 191 -0.13 -3.13 -13.84
N VAL A 192 -1.08 -3.58 -13.01
CA VAL A 192 -2.30 -2.84 -12.69
C VAL A 192 -2.44 -2.56 -11.20
N LEU A 193 -2.85 -1.35 -10.85
CA LEU A 193 -3.20 -0.92 -9.51
C LEU A 193 -4.70 -0.66 -9.41
N ALA A 194 -5.24 -0.81 -8.20
CA ALA A 194 -6.53 -0.25 -7.83
C ALA A 194 -6.33 1.01 -6.99
N GLY A 195 -6.87 2.14 -7.47
CA GLY A 195 -6.98 3.39 -6.72
C GLY A 195 -8.15 3.32 -5.75
N LEU A 196 -7.84 3.45 -4.46
CA LEU A 196 -8.79 3.35 -3.36
C LEU A 196 -9.29 4.72 -2.87
N GLY A 197 -8.69 5.81 -3.34
CA GLY A 197 -9.00 7.14 -2.84
C GLY A 197 -8.68 7.23 -1.34
N ALA A 198 -9.60 7.80 -0.56
CA ALA A 198 -9.48 7.91 0.89
C ALA A 198 -10.11 6.73 1.66
N ASP A 199 -10.68 5.73 0.98
CA ASP A 199 -11.35 4.59 1.60
C ASP A 199 -10.68 3.25 1.26
N GLY A 200 -10.23 2.52 2.29
CA GLY A 200 -9.62 1.20 2.13
C GLY A 200 -10.62 0.04 1.95
N GLY A 201 -11.93 0.28 1.98
CA GLY A 201 -12.96 -0.76 2.01
C GLY A 201 -12.91 -1.76 0.84
N LEU A 202 -12.44 -1.33 -0.33
CA LEU A 202 -12.32 -2.17 -1.54
C LEU A 202 -10.96 -2.87 -1.69
N ALA A 203 -10.02 -2.66 -0.76
CA ALA A 203 -8.66 -3.21 -0.86
C ALA A 203 -8.65 -4.75 -1.04
N ASN A 204 -9.43 -5.47 -0.23
CA ASN A 204 -9.51 -6.93 -0.32
C ASN A 204 -10.05 -7.41 -1.67
N ALA A 205 -11.08 -6.73 -2.19
CA ALA A 205 -11.69 -7.07 -3.48
C ALA A 205 -10.71 -6.80 -4.63
N ALA A 206 -9.98 -5.69 -4.58
CA ALA A 206 -8.97 -5.35 -5.58
C ALA A 206 -7.83 -6.38 -5.64
N VAL A 207 -7.31 -6.78 -4.48
CA VAL A 207 -6.27 -7.83 -4.41
C VAL A 207 -6.80 -9.15 -4.95
N ALA A 208 -8.02 -9.54 -4.56
CA ALA A 208 -8.67 -10.76 -5.07
C ALA A 208 -8.94 -10.71 -6.58
N ALA A 209 -9.22 -9.52 -7.14
CA ALA A 209 -9.41 -9.32 -8.57
C ALA A 209 -8.10 -9.35 -9.38
N GLY A 210 -6.95 -9.36 -8.72
CA GLY A 210 -5.63 -9.49 -9.36
C GLY A 210 -4.83 -8.19 -9.47
N ALA A 211 -5.14 -7.17 -8.66
CA ALA A 211 -4.31 -5.97 -8.57
C ALA A 211 -2.87 -6.33 -8.17
N ASP A 212 -1.88 -5.72 -8.82
CA ASP A 212 -0.45 -5.79 -8.47
C ASP A 212 -0.06 -4.80 -7.37
N GLY A 213 -0.95 -3.86 -7.07
CA GLY A 213 -0.83 -2.96 -5.95
C GLY A 213 -2.08 -2.12 -5.71
N LEU A 214 -2.07 -1.38 -4.63
CA LEU A 214 -3.13 -0.50 -4.18
C LEU A 214 -2.59 0.92 -4.11
N LEU A 215 -3.34 1.88 -4.62
CA LEU A 215 -2.99 3.31 -4.57
C LEU A 215 -3.97 4.02 -3.63
N VAL A 216 -3.47 4.48 -2.48
CA VAL A 216 -4.21 5.19 -1.43
C VAL A 216 -3.91 6.68 -1.53
N ALA A 217 -4.94 7.52 -1.52
CA ALA A 217 -4.80 8.96 -1.75
C ALA A 217 -3.94 9.66 -0.69
N PRO A 218 -3.20 10.73 -1.07
CA PRO A 218 -2.48 11.54 -0.10
C PRO A 218 -3.46 12.12 0.93
N GLY A 219 -3.12 11.99 2.22
CA GLY A 219 -3.99 12.46 3.31
C GLY A 219 -5.16 11.53 3.66
N ALA A 220 -5.25 10.34 3.06
CA ALA A 220 -6.18 9.31 3.49
C ALA A 220 -6.00 8.99 4.99
N PRO A 221 -7.08 8.70 5.72
CA PRO A 221 -7.01 8.42 7.15
C PRO A 221 -6.23 7.12 7.41
N ALA A 222 -5.54 7.03 8.54
CA ALA A 222 -4.72 5.86 8.90
C ALA A 222 -5.44 4.49 8.76
N PRO A 223 -6.76 4.37 9.06
CA PRO A 223 -7.50 3.12 8.81
C PRO A 223 -7.55 2.69 7.34
N ALA A 224 -7.59 3.61 6.37
CA ALA A 224 -7.61 3.26 4.96
C ALA A 224 -6.28 2.64 4.52
N LEU A 225 -5.16 3.24 4.95
CA LEU A 225 -3.83 2.70 4.69
C LEU A 225 -3.60 1.36 5.41
N ALA A 226 -4.10 1.22 6.64
CA ALA A 226 -4.05 -0.04 7.38
C ALA A 226 -4.84 -1.16 6.67
N ALA A 227 -6.05 -0.86 6.19
CA ALA A 227 -6.86 -1.81 5.42
C ALA A 227 -6.19 -2.22 4.10
N ALA A 228 -5.53 -1.29 3.41
CA ALA A 228 -4.76 -1.58 2.21
C ALA A 228 -3.58 -2.53 2.49
N HIS A 229 -2.77 -2.27 3.52
CA HIS A 229 -1.68 -3.16 3.90
C HIS A 229 -2.16 -4.53 4.38
N GLU A 230 -3.25 -4.58 5.16
CA GLU A 230 -3.84 -5.86 5.61
C GLU A 230 -4.29 -6.68 4.40
N ALA A 231 -4.98 -6.06 3.43
CA ALA A 231 -5.38 -6.74 2.19
C ALA A 231 -4.17 -7.23 1.38
N ALA A 232 -3.17 -6.37 1.16
CA ALA A 232 -1.95 -6.71 0.43
C ALA A 232 -1.16 -7.84 1.10
N THR A 233 -1.28 -8.01 2.41
CA THR A 233 -0.63 -9.10 3.16
C THR A 233 -1.50 -10.37 3.15
N VAL A 234 -2.71 -10.27 3.70
CA VAL A 234 -3.57 -11.43 3.99
C VAL A 234 -4.23 -11.96 2.72
N MET A 235 -4.83 -11.09 1.91
CA MET A 235 -5.53 -11.55 0.71
C MET A 235 -4.55 -12.00 -0.35
N ALA A 236 -3.41 -11.33 -0.52
CA ALA A 236 -2.41 -11.74 -1.50
C ALA A 236 -1.90 -13.17 -1.23
N ALA A 237 -1.60 -13.50 0.04
CA ALA A 237 -1.18 -14.85 0.43
C ALA A 237 -2.24 -15.94 0.16
N LEU A 238 -3.52 -15.57 0.08
CA LEU A 238 -4.61 -16.50 -0.20
C LEU A 238 -4.89 -16.68 -1.70
N VAL A 239 -4.82 -15.59 -2.47
CA VAL A 239 -5.30 -15.57 -3.86
C VAL A 239 -4.19 -15.67 -4.89
N ARG A 240 -2.97 -15.21 -4.57
CA ARG A 240 -1.84 -15.37 -5.47
C ARG A 240 -1.29 -16.79 -5.33
N ARG A 241 -1.27 -17.50 -6.45
CA ARG A 241 -0.67 -18.83 -6.52
C ARG A 241 0.81 -18.68 -6.75
N ASP A 242 1.59 -19.20 -5.82
CA ASP A 242 3.03 -19.34 -5.95
C ASP A 242 3.34 -20.75 -6.47
N ASP A 243 4.14 -20.87 -7.52
CA ASP A 243 4.75 -22.13 -7.96
C ASP A 243 6.27 -21.98 -7.97
N PRO A 244 6.90 -21.98 -6.78
CA PRO A 244 8.31 -21.63 -6.65
C PRO A 244 9.22 -22.75 -7.18
N GLU A 245 9.98 -22.45 -8.25
CA GLU A 245 10.95 -23.40 -8.83
C GLU A 245 12.30 -23.42 -8.08
N THR A 246 12.53 -22.49 -7.15
CA THR A 246 13.78 -22.38 -6.40
C THR A 246 13.54 -22.40 -4.89
N LEU A 247 14.53 -22.88 -4.13
CA LEU A 247 14.48 -22.86 -2.66
C LEU A 247 14.28 -21.45 -2.09
N GLY A 248 14.92 -20.44 -2.70
CA GLY A 248 14.76 -19.04 -2.30
C GLY A 248 13.34 -18.54 -2.50
N ALA A 249 12.74 -18.84 -3.66
CA ALA A 249 11.36 -18.49 -3.95
C ALA A 249 10.37 -19.21 -3.02
N ALA A 250 10.61 -20.48 -2.70
CA ALA A 250 9.77 -21.25 -1.78
C ALA A 250 9.81 -20.69 -0.35
N ARG A 251 10.99 -20.29 0.13
CA ARG A 251 11.12 -19.60 1.43
C ARG A 251 10.39 -18.26 1.44
N ALA A 252 10.57 -17.45 0.41
CA ALA A 252 9.86 -16.19 0.29
C ALA A 252 8.33 -16.36 0.23
N ALA A 253 7.83 -17.45 -0.35
CA ALA A 253 6.42 -17.79 -0.34
C ALA A 253 5.93 -18.16 1.07
N ILE A 254 6.72 -18.93 1.83
CA ILE A 254 6.43 -19.21 3.25
C ILE A 254 6.41 -17.91 4.05
N ASP A 255 7.39 -17.03 3.87
CA ASP A 255 7.46 -15.74 4.59
C ASP A 255 6.21 -14.88 4.36
N ARG A 256 5.63 -14.91 3.14
CA ARG A 256 4.36 -14.23 2.84
C ARG A 256 3.17 -14.85 3.59
N VAL A 257 3.10 -16.18 3.61
CA VAL A 257 2.06 -16.90 4.37
C VAL A 257 2.22 -16.62 5.86
N ASP A 258 3.44 -16.59 6.37
CA ASP A 258 3.74 -16.32 7.78
C ASP A 258 3.41 -14.87 8.16
N ALA A 259 3.63 -13.90 7.28
CA ALA A 259 3.17 -12.52 7.47
C ALA A 259 1.63 -12.45 7.57
N ALA A 260 0.91 -13.14 6.68
CA ALA A 260 -0.54 -13.23 6.75
C ALA A 260 -1.01 -13.94 8.04
N LEU A 261 -0.32 -15.00 8.45
CA LEU A 261 -0.59 -15.72 9.69
C LEU A 261 -0.39 -14.81 10.90
N ALA A 262 0.68 -14.01 10.95
CA ALA A 262 0.94 -13.05 12.02
C ALA A 262 -0.21 -12.04 12.15
N THR A 263 -0.69 -11.47 11.04
CA THR A 263 -1.86 -10.58 11.04
C THR A 263 -3.12 -11.25 11.58
N LEU A 264 -3.39 -12.50 11.18
CA LEU A 264 -4.54 -13.27 11.66
C LEU A 264 -4.41 -13.66 13.14
N LEU A 265 -3.20 -13.97 13.61
CA LEU A 265 -2.91 -14.29 15.01
C LEU A 265 -3.11 -13.07 15.90
N GLU A 266 -2.66 -11.88 15.48
CA GLU A 266 -2.88 -10.62 16.19
C GLU A 266 -4.38 -10.33 16.35
N ARG A 267 -5.14 -10.43 15.24
CA ARG A 267 -6.59 -10.27 15.26
C ARG A 267 -7.27 -11.29 16.17
N ARG A 268 -6.80 -12.54 16.15
CA ARG A 268 -7.32 -13.60 17.01
C ARG A 268 -7.02 -13.33 18.49
N ALA A 269 -5.82 -12.84 18.81
CA ALA A 269 -5.43 -12.48 20.17
C ALA A 269 -6.29 -11.33 20.70
N ALA A 270 -6.56 -10.31 19.89
CA ALA A 270 -7.47 -9.22 20.23
C ALA A 270 -8.90 -9.73 20.55
N LEU A 271 -9.42 -10.67 19.74
CA LEU A 271 -10.71 -11.32 20.01
C LEU A 271 -10.67 -12.15 21.30
N ALA A 272 -9.58 -12.88 21.55
CA ALA A 272 -9.40 -13.63 22.78
C ALA A 272 -9.43 -12.70 24.00
N GLY A 273 -8.72 -11.58 23.97
CA GLY A 273 -8.76 -10.56 25.03
C GLY A 273 -10.17 -10.00 25.24
N ARG A 274 -10.94 -9.74 24.17
CA ARG A 274 -12.34 -9.34 24.28
C ARG A 274 -13.19 -10.41 24.97
N ILE A 275 -13.00 -11.69 24.61
CA ILE A 275 -13.69 -12.81 25.25
C ILE A 275 -13.33 -12.89 26.74
N GLN A 276 -12.05 -12.70 27.11
CA GLN A 276 -11.63 -12.75 28.51
C GLN A 276 -12.32 -11.69 29.38
N ARG A 277 -12.53 -10.49 28.84
CA ARG A 277 -13.30 -9.43 29.52
C ARG A 277 -14.79 -9.76 29.70
N LEU A 278 -15.34 -10.65 28.88
CA LEU A 278 -16.74 -11.06 28.93
C LEU A 278 -16.97 -12.31 29.78
N LYS A 279 -15.92 -13.11 30.06
CA LYS A 279 -16.05 -14.36 30.81
C LYS A 279 -16.20 -14.10 32.31
N PRO A 280 -17.06 -14.85 33.02
CA PRO A 280 -17.15 -14.78 34.47
C PRO A 280 -15.88 -15.29 35.16
N VAL A 281 -15.18 -16.26 34.54
CA VAL A 281 -13.84 -16.71 34.95
C VAL A 281 -12.89 -16.55 33.78
N GLY A 282 -11.96 -15.61 33.89
CA GLY A 282 -10.95 -15.33 32.88
C GLY A 282 -9.68 -16.19 32.98
N GLY A 283 -8.73 -15.93 32.08
CA GLY A 283 -7.41 -16.55 32.07
C GLY A 283 -7.40 -18.04 31.77
N PHE A 284 -6.33 -18.71 32.18
CA PHE A 284 -6.18 -20.16 32.02
C PHE A 284 -7.27 -20.99 32.72
N ARG A 285 -7.83 -20.47 33.82
CA ARG A 285 -8.90 -21.14 34.59
C ARG A 285 -10.23 -21.17 33.86
N GLY A 286 -10.44 -20.27 32.91
CA GLY A 286 -11.65 -20.18 32.09
C GLY A 286 -11.59 -20.97 30.79
N ARG A 287 -10.63 -21.89 30.62
CA ARG A 287 -10.50 -22.72 29.41
C ARG A 287 -11.64 -23.72 29.29
N ASP A 288 -12.09 -23.92 28.06
CA ASP A 288 -13.17 -24.86 27.71
C ASP A 288 -12.58 -25.92 26.78
N MET A 289 -12.14 -27.04 27.37
CA MET A 289 -11.45 -28.10 26.65
C MET A 289 -12.32 -28.77 25.58
N GLU A 290 -13.64 -28.80 25.79
CA GLU A 290 -14.56 -29.38 24.81
C GLU A 290 -14.67 -28.47 23.58
N ARG A 291 -14.80 -27.15 23.79
CA ARG A 291 -14.78 -26.17 22.70
C ARG A 291 -13.44 -26.17 21.97
N GLU A 292 -12.33 -26.30 22.67
CA GLU A 292 -10.99 -26.37 22.06
C GLU A 292 -10.82 -27.63 21.21
N ARG A 293 -11.30 -28.80 21.66
CA ARG A 293 -11.33 -30.02 20.85
C ARG A 293 -12.17 -29.83 19.58
N ARG A 294 -13.39 -29.27 19.70
CA ARG A 294 -14.26 -28.97 18.54
C ARG A 294 -13.60 -28.00 17.56
N LEU A 295 -12.85 -27.02 18.05
CA LEU A 295 -12.08 -26.10 17.22
C LEU A 295 -11.02 -26.83 16.39
N VAL A 296 -10.22 -27.70 17.03
CA VAL A 296 -9.18 -28.49 16.34
C VAL A 296 -9.79 -29.41 15.30
N GLU A 297 -10.90 -30.10 15.61
CA GLU A 297 -11.63 -30.93 14.66
C GLU A 297 -12.15 -30.11 13.46
N ALA A 298 -12.64 -28.90 13.70
CA ALA A 298 -13.12 -27.99 12.64
C ALA A 298 -11.98 -27.46 11.75
N MET A 299 -10.79 -27.26 12.31
CA MET A 299 -9.60 -26.87 11.55
C MET A 299 -9.04 -28.06 10.76
N ALA A 300 -9.06 -29.27 11.31
CA ALA A 300 -8.63 -30.48 10.61
C ALA A 300 -9.44 -30.76 9.35
N ARG A 301 -10.74 -30.41 9.32
CA ARG A 301 -11.57 -30.47 8.11
C ARG A 301 -11.11 -29.51 7.00
N ARG A 302 -10.46 -28.40 7.37
CA ARG A 302 -9.92 -27.40 6.43
C ARG A 302 -8.47 -27.70 6.04
N ALA A 303 -7.71 -28.34 6.91
CA ALA A 303 -6.32 -28.73 6.70
C ALA A 303 -6.14 -30.26 6.88
N PRO A 304 -6.67 -31.08 5.96
CA PRO A 304 -6.69 -32.53 6.10
C PRO A 304 -5.30 -33.17 6.15
N SER A 305 -4.31 -32.58 5.47
CA SER A 305 -2.91 -33.06 5.48
C SER A 305 -2.25 -32.96 6.87
N LEU A 306 -2.63 -31.95 7.67
CA LEU A 306 -2.17 -31.80 9.04
C LEU A 306 -2.94 -32.75 9.97
N GLY A 307 -4.27 -32.78 9.83
CA GLY A 307 -5.16 -33.56 10.69
C GLY A 307 -5.23 -33.03 12.13
N ALA A 308 -6.14 -33.58 12.93
CA ALA A 308 -6.38 -33.11 14.30
C ALA A 308 -5.16 -33.27 15.22
N GLY A 309 -4.43 -34.39 15.09
CA GLY A 309 -3.28 -34.69 15.95
C GLY A 309 -2.14 -33.67 15.85
N ARG A 310 -1.83 -33.18 14.63
CA ARG A 310 -0.78 -32.16 14.43
C ARG A 310 -1.28 -30.75 14.72
N LEU A 311 -2.56 -30.48 14.50
CA LEU A 311 -3.16 -29.18 14.77
C LEU A 311 -3.38 -28.92 16.27
N ALA A 312 -3.65 -29.96 17.07
CA ALA A 312 -3.88 -29.81 18.50
C ALA A 312 -2.77 -29.03 19.25
N PRO A 313 -1.47 -29.39 19.15
CA PRO A 313 -0.42 -28.65 19.86
C PRO A 313 -0.25 -27.22 19.33
N ILE A 314 -0.41 -26.99 18.02
CA ILE A 314 -0.34 -25.65 17.41
C ILE A 314 -1.44 -24.76 18.00
N MET A 315 -2.68 -25.27 18.02
CA MET A 315 -3.81 -24.50 18.54
C MET A 315 -3.73 -24.28 20.04
N ASN A 316 -3.18 -25.24 20.79
CA ASN A 316 -2.89 -25.03 22.20
C ASN A 316 -1.94 -23.84 22.39
N ALA A 317 -0.80 -23.82 21.68
CA ALA A 317 0.16 -22.71 21.77
C ALA A 317 -0.48 -21.35 21.41
N VAL A 318 -1.29 -21.32 20.36
CA VAL A 318 -1.99 -20.11 19.90
C VAL A 318 -3.07 -19.65 20.90
N ILE A 319 -3.73 -20.56 21.62
CA ILE A 319 -4.65 -20.21 22.71
C ILE A 319 -3.87 -19.65 23.90
N GLU A 320 -2.84 -20.35 24.34
CA GLU A 320 -2.04 -19.95 25.51
C GLU A 320 -1.37 -18.59 25.32
N ALA A 321 -0.83 -18.31 24.13
CA ALA A 321 -0.24 -17.02 23.82
C ALA A 321 -1.25 -15.87 24.00
N GLY A 322 -2.47 -16.03 23.48
CA GLY A 322 -3.53 -15.03 23.64
C GLY A 322 -4.04 -14.89 25.09
N LEU A 323 -4.02 -15.97 25.87
CA LEU A 323 -4.34 -15.92 27.30
C LEU A 323 -3.28 -15.13 28.09
N ARG A 324 -1.99 -15.44 27.87
CA ARG A 324 -0.87 -14.73 28.52
C ARG A 324 -0.92 -13.24 28.22
N LEU A 325 -1.07 -12.87 26.95
CA LEU A 325 -1.18 -11.47 26.53
C LEU A 325 -2.35 -10.75 27.24
N SER A 326 -3.49 -11.42 27.38
CA SER A 326 -4.66 -10.85 28.06
C SER A 326 -4.44 -10.68 29.56
N GLU A 327 -3.72 -11.58 30.21
CA GLU A 327 -3.36 -11.49 31.64
C GLU A 327 -2.34 -10.36 31.86
N GLU A 328 -1.29 -10.27 31.04
CA GLU A 328 -0.29 -9.19 31.06
C GLU A 328 -0.91 -7.81 30.86
N THR A 329 -1.86 -7.67 29.93
CA THR A 329 -2.54 -6.40 29.68
C THR A 329 -3.35 -5.97 30.91
N ARG A 330 -4.07 -6.91 31.53
CA ARG A 330 -4.88 -6.66 32.73
C ARG A 330 -4.01 -6.25 33.92
N ASP A 331 -2.92 -6.98 34.17
CA ASP A 331 -1.98 -6.67 35.24
C ASP A 331 -1.31 -5.30 35.04
N GLY A 332 -1.10 -4.89 33.78
CA GLY A 332 -0.59 -3.57 33.43
C GLY A 332 -1.60 -2.44 33.63
N GLU A 333 -2.90 -2.70 33.41
CA GLU A 333 -4.00 -1.76 33.70
C GLU A 333 -4.23 -1.60 35.21
N GLU A 334 -4.13 -2.69 36.01
CA GLU A 334 -4.31 -2.66 37.47
C GLU A 334 -3.15 -1.95 38.21
N ARG A 335 -1.99 -1.75 37.56
CA ARG A 335 -0.81 -1.07 38.12
C ARG A 335 -0.71 0.43 37.76
N ARG A 336 -1.58 0.97 36.91
CA ARG A 336 -1.63 2.38 36.51
C ARG A 336 -2.71 3.13 37.27
#